data_AF-A0A1V2MCJ6-F1
#
_entry.id   AF-A0A1V2MCJ6-F1
#
_cell.length_a   1.000
_cell.length_b   1.000
_cell.length_c   1.000
_cell.angle_alpha   90.00
_cell.angle_beta   90.00
_cell.angle_gamma   90.00
#
_symmetry.space_group_name_H-M   'P 1'
#
loop_
_entity.id
_entity.type
_entity.pdbx_description
1 polymer ?
#
loop_
_entity_poly.entity_id
_entity_poly.type
_entity_poly.pdbx_seq_one_letter_code
_entity_poly.pdbx_strand_id
1 'polypeptide(L)'
;MRQSKRPDYSTQEINLYIEKDNLVQGIFGIAVQYLGRPLNPADQKIIFGFYDWLNMSIELIECLFEYCKDNNIIGINNIDKEAFNWHTNNIKTIEKVQVLIEEESRCLKILKELGITTDSRIKDDHKQTINKWCNEYQFSQEMILKAGEKAYKSISNLNVNYLDKILTGWYEKGVTTVNDIKISNENYKKKASSNNKPISKSQYKIEQFNRMLSHNYDYEELDRLEWEYQAQKGLEIYKNVN
;
A
#
# COMPACT_ATOMS: atom_id res chain seq x y z
N MET A 1 -9.32 -19.36 7.59
CA MET A 1 -8.80 -20.66 8.09
C MET A 1 -8.64 -20.56 9.60
N ARG A 2 -9.04 -21.58 10.37
CA ARG A 2 -8.80 -21.58 11.82
C ARG A 2 -7.29 -21.61 12.05
N GLN A 3 -6.78 -20.69 12.88
CA GLN A 3 -5.37 -20.68 13.26
C GLN A 3 -5.04 -22.05 13.87
N SER A 4 -4.23 -22.86 13.19
CA SER A 4 -3.59 -23.98 13.86
C SER A 4 -2.71 -23.38 14.94
N LYS A 5 -2.89 -23.80 16.19
CA LYS A 5 -1.99 -23.39 17.26
C LYS A 5 -0.69 -24.17 17.09
N ARG A 6 0.46 -23.52 17.30
CA ARG A 6 1.76 -24.22 17.35
C ARG A 6 1.69 -25.35 18.39
N PRO A 7 2.17 -26.56 18.09
CA PRO A 7 2.37 -27.61 19.09
C PRO A 7 3.24 -27.13 20.26
N ASP A 8 2.97 -27.61 21.46
CA ASP A 8 3.85 -27.33 22.60
C ASP A 8 4.97 -28.36 22.65
N TYR A 9 6.15 -27.97 22.19
CA TYR A 9 7.34 -28.82 22.21
C TYR A 9 7.98 -28.81 23.59
N SER A 10 8.26 -29.98 24.15
CA SER A 10 9.10 -30.13 25.33
C SER A 10 10.59 -30.03 24.95
N THR A 11 11.43 -29.61 25.90
CA THR A 11 12.88 -29.58 25.71
C THR A 11 13.45 -30.97 25.44
N GLN A 12 12.85 -32.00 26.02
CA GLN A 12 13.27 -33.40 25.81
C GLN A 12 13.02 -33.83 24.37
N GLU A 13 11.85 -33.51 23.80
CA GLU A 13 11.55 -33.80 22.39
C GLU A 13 12.52 -33.08 21.46
N ILE A 14 12.76 -31.79 21.66
CA ILE A 14 13.71 -31.02 20.85
C ILE A 14 15.11 -31.64 20.92
N ASN A 15 15.57 -32.04 22.11
CA ASN A 15 16.88 -32.68 22.27
C ASN A 15 16.98 -34.01 21.51
N LEU A 16 15.91 -34.81 21.47
CA LEU A 16 15.88 -36.04 20.67
C LEU A 16 16.03 -35.75 19.17
N TYR A 17 15.49 -34.65 18.67
CA TYR A 17 15.71 -34.22 17.29
C TYR A 17 17.12 -33.72 17.05
N ILE A 18 17.70 -32.95 17.99
CA ILE A 18 19.09 -32.49 17.94
C ILE A 18 20.07 -33.67 17.87
N GLU A 19 19.80 -34.76 18.61
CA GLU A 19 20.66 -35.95 18.65
C GLU A 19 20.54 -36.80 17.37
N LYS A 20 19.36 -36.83 16.77
CA LYS A 20 19.06 -37.64 15.58
C LYS A 20 19.38 -36.93 14.27
N ASP A 21 19.29 -35.60 14.26
CA ASP A 21 19.30 -34.81 13.04
C ASP A 21 20.21 -33.57 13.18
N ASN A 22 21.28 -33.54 12.37
CA ASN A 22 22.19 -32.40 12.29
C ASN A 22 21.53 -31.13 11.72
N LEU A 23 20.38 -31.26 11.04
CA LEU A 23 19.66 -30.13 10.45
C LEU A 23 19.15 -29.16 11.52
N VAL A 24 18.61 -29.68 12.63
CA VAL A 24 18.09 -28.85 13.74
C VAL A 24 19.23 -28.07 14.41
N GLN A 25 20.40 -28.70 14.56
CA GLN A 25 21.60 -28.01 15.05
C GLN A 25 22.01 -26.86 14.13
N GLY A 26 21.97 -27.10 12.81
CA GLY A 26 22.25 -26.07 11.80
C GLY A 26 21.31 -24.88 11.91
N ILE A 27 20.00 -25.12 12.01
CA ILE A 27 18.98 -24.08 12.18
C ILE A 27 19.24 -23.24 13.44
N PHE A 28 19.57 -23.89 14.56
CA PHE A 28 19.89 -23.17 15.80
C PHE A 28 21.18 -22.36 15.69
N GLY A 29 22.19 -22.88 14.98
CA GLY A 29 23.42 -22.13 14.69
C GLY A 29 23.15 -20.85 13.91
N ILE A 30 22.35 -20.93 12.84
CA ILE A 30 21.89 -19.78 12.05
C ILE A 30 21.17 -18.78 12.97
N ALA A 31 20.21 -19.25 13.77
CA ALA A 31 19.45 -18.37 14.65
C ALA A 31 20.33 -17.65 15.68
N VAL A 32 21.35 -18.32 16.27
CA VAL A 32 22.32 -17.67 17.18
C VAL A 32 23.10 -16.57 16.47
N GLN A 33 23.57 -16.82 15.25
CA GLN A 33 24.30 -15.84 14.45
C GLN A 33 23.46 -14.59 14.18
N TYR A 34 22.17 -14.77 13.84
CA TYR A 34 21.27 -13.65 13.54
C TYR A 34 20.79 -12.91 14.79
N LEU A 35 20.48 -13.62 15.88
CA LEU A 35 20.02 -13.01 17.12
C LEU A 35 21.16 -12.38 17.93
N GLY A 36 22.43 -12.75 17.66
CA GLY A 36 23.60 -12.23 18.37
C GLY A 36 23.66 -12.63 19.85
N ARG A 37 22.90 -13.65 20.25
CA ARG A 37 22.83 -14.15 21.63
C ARG A 37 22.52 -15.64 21.66
N PRO A 38 22.85 -16.35 22.76
CA PRO A 38 22.41 -17.73 22.97
C PRO A 38 20.88 -17.85 22.95
N LEU A 39 20.39 -18.99 22.46
CA LEU A 39 18.96 -19.32 22.47
C LEU A 39 18.53 -19.81 23.85
N ASN A 40 17.44 -19.26 24.37
CA ASN A 40 16.77 -19.82 25.53
C ASN A 40 15.77 -20.91 25.09
N PRO A 41 15.18 -21.70 26.01
CA PRO A 41 14.24 -22.76 25.65
C PRO A 41 13.00 -22.28 24.88
N ALA A 42 12.53 -21.05 25.12
CA ALA A 42 11.40 -20.50 24.38
C ALA A 42 11.76 -20.17 22.94
N ASP A 43 12.96 -19.62 22.70
CA ASP A 43 13.47 -19.37 21.34
C ASP A 43 13.59 -20.70 20.57
N GLN A 44 14.16 -21.73 21.19
CA GLN A 44 14.32 -23.06 20.59
C GLN A 44 12.97 -23.64 20.16
N LYS A 45 11.93 -23.54 20.99
CA LYS A 45 10.57 -23.98 20.65
C LYS A 45 10.00 -23.23 19.45
N ILE A 46 10.20 -21.91 19.38
CA ILE A 46 9.73 -21.08 18.26
C ILE A 46 10.42 -21.50 16.97
N ILE A 47 11.76 -21.56 17.00
CA ILE A 47 12.60 -21.85 15.85
C ILE A 47 12.38 -23.28 15.35
N PHE A 48 12.31 -24.25 16.26
CA PHE A 48 11.96 -25.63 15.93
C PHE A 48 10.57 -25.71 15.27
N GLY A 49 9.63 -24.88 15.71
CA GLY A 49 8.32 -24.75 15.08
C GLY A 49 8.35 -24.25 13.64
N PHE A 50 9.38 -23.53 13.19
CA PHE A 50 9.51 -23.15 11.77
C PHE A 50 9.77 -24.39 10.91
N TYR A 51 10.61 -25.29 11.40
CA TYR A 51 10.92 -26.55 10.73
C TYR A 51 9.77 -27.56 10.82
N ASP A 52 9.33 -27.91 12.04
CA ASP A 52 8.37 -29.00 12.24
C ASP A 52 6.92 -28.60 11.90
N TRP A 53 6.49 -27.43 12.38
CA TRP A 53 5.07 -27.03 12.26
C TRP A 53 4.77 -26.22 11.00
N LEU A 54 5.65 -25.28 10.62
CA LEU A 54 5.48 -24.52 9.38
C LEU A 54 6.06 -25.26 8.15
N ASN A 55 6.78 -26.36 8.39
CA ASN A 55 7.39 -27.19 7.36
C ASN A 55 8.28 -26.37 6.40
N MET A 56 9.05 -25.43 6.96
CA MET A 56 10.01 -24.61 6.23
C MET A 56 11.31 -25.39 6.06
N SER A 57 11.92 -25.29 4.87
CA SER A 57 13.27 -25.80 4.65
C SER A 57 14.30 -24.94 5.37
N ILE A 58 15.52 -25.46 5.55
CA ILE A 58 16.59 -24.73 6.23
C ILE A 58 16.96 -23.47 5.46
N GLU A 59 17.01 -23.58 4.13
CA GLU A 59 17.30 -22.46 3.23
C GLU A 59 16.23 -21.37 3.37
N LEU A 60 14.96 -21.75 3.51
CA LEU A 60 13.88 -20.79 3.73
C LEU A 60 13.95 -20.15 5.12
N ILE A 61 14.36 -20.89 6.16
CA ILE A 61 14.56 -20.36 7.51
C ILE A 61 15.73 -19.37 7.52
N GLU A 62 16.84 -19.68 6.85
CA GLU A 62 17.97 -18.77 6.67
C GLU A 62 17.54 -17.48 5.96
N CYS A 63 16.82 -17.62 4.85
CA CYS A 63 16.27 -16.50 4.10
C CYS A 63 15.28 -15.65 4.92
N LEU A 64 14.48 -16.27 5.79
CA LEU A 64 13.62 -15.56 6.74
C LEU A 64 14.44 -14.67 7.68
N PHE A 65 15.52 -15.20 8.24
CA PHE A 65 16.40 -14.44 9.12
C PHE A 65 17.10 -13.28 8.39
N GLU A 66 17.56 -13.51 7.16
CA GLU A 66 18.11 -12.45 6.27
C GLU A 66 17.09 -11.35 6.03
N TYR A 67 15.90 -11.71 5.55
CA TYR A 67 14.81 -10.77 5.31
C TYR A 67 14.47 -9.97 6.57
N CYS A 68 14.40 -10.65 7.71
CA CYS A 68 14.10 -10.01 8.99
C CYS A 68 15.19 -9.02 9.40
N LYS A 69 16.47 -9.36 9.21
CA LYS A 69 17.59 -8.47 9.46
C LYS A 69 17.53 -7.22 8.58
N ASP A 70 17.32 -7.38 7.28
CA ASP A 70 17.27 -6.26 6.32
C ASP A 70 16.11 -5.31 6.61
N ASN A 71 15.00 -5.85 7.14
CA ASN A 71 13.82 -5.09 7.54
C ASN A 71 13.84 -4.62 9.01
N ASN A 72 14.97 -4.74 9.71
CA ASN A 72 15.13 -4.38 11.13
C ASN A 72 14.15 -5.09 12.09
N ILE A 73 13.77 -6.33 11.78
CA ILE A 73 12.94 -7.23 12.58
C ILE A 73 13.86 -8.09 13.47
N ILE A 74 14.19 -7.60 14.66
CA ILE A 74 15.25 -8.22 15.50
C ILE A 74 14.71 -9.23 16.52
N GLY A 75 13.47 -9.06 16.99
CA GLY A 75 12.91 -9.88 18.08
C GLY A 75 12.35 -11.21 17.59
N ILE A 76 12.66 -12.32 18.28
CA ILE A 76 12.18 -13.67 17.91
C ILE A 76 10.67 -13.76 17.77
N ASN A 77 9.90 -13.05 18.61
CA ASN A 77 8.44 -13.00 18.52
C ASN A 77 7.94 -12.28 17.26
N ASN A 78 8.72 -11.33 16.73
CA ASN A 78 8.38 -10.65 15.48
C ASN A 78 8.80 -11.49 14.28
N ILE A 79 9.95 -12.17 14.35
CA ILE A 79 10.37 -13.18 13.36
C ILE A 79 9.33 -14.30 13.29
N ASP A 80 8.80 -14.75 14.42
CA ASP A 80 7.73 -15.73 14.49
C ASP A 80 6.47 -15.28 13.74
N LYS A 81 6.04 -14.04 13.97
CA LYS A 81 4.91 -13.46 13.22
C LYS A 81 5.19 -13.40 11.72
N GLU A 82 6.42 -13.08 11.32
CA GLU A 82 6.80 -13.03 9.91
C GLU A 82 6.82 -14.44 9.29
N ALA A 83 7.38 -15.44 9.99
CA ALA A 83 7.37 -16.83 9.57
C ALA A 83 5.93 -17.34 9.37
N PHE A 84 5.06 -17.02 10.32
CA PHE A 84 3.65 -17.37 10.22
C PHE A 84 2.96 -16.64 9.06
N ASN A 85 3.25 -15.36 8.86
CA ASN A 85 2.76 -14.57 7.73
C ASN A 85 3.16 -15.21 6.40
N TRP A 86 4.44 -15.56 6.23
CA TRP A 86 4.95 -16.29 5.05
C TRP A 86 4.22 -17.61 4.83
N HIS A 87 4.07 -18.41 5.88
CA HIS A 87 3.35 -19.68 5.81
C HIS A 87 1.89 -19.48 5.38
N THR A 88 1.18 -18.51 5.96
CA THR A 88 -0.23 -18.23 5.62
C THR A 88 -0.43 -17.70 4.22
N ASN A 89 0.54 -16.96 3.68
CA ASN A 89 0.55 -16.48 2.30
C ASN A 89 1.16 -17.49 1.32
N ASN A 90 1.43 -18.72 1.77
CA ASN A 90 2.01 -19.80 0.97
C ASN A 90 3.37 -19.44 0.33
N ILE A 91 4.17 -18.64 1.04
CA ILE A 91 5.55 -18.28 0.71
C ILE A 91 6.43 -19.39 1.30
N LYS A 92 6.67 -20.43 0.49
CA LYS A 92 7.36 -21.67 0.90
C LYS A 92 8.64 -21.96 0.12
N THR A 93 9.03 -21.08 -0.79
CA THR A 93 10.22 -21.26 -1.63
C THR A 93 10.95 -19.93 -1.75
N ILE A 94 12.25 -19.99 -2.03
CA ILE A 94 13.11 -18.81 -2.17
C ILE A 94 12.63 -17.92 -3.32
N GLU A 95 12.12 -18.52 -4.40
CA GLU A 95 11.59 -17.77 -5.55
C GLU A 95 10.37 -16.92 -5.15
N LYS A 96 9.51 -17.44 -4.26
CA LYS A 96 8.37 -16.67 -3.75
C LYS A 96 8.81 -15.54 -2.82
N VAL A 97 9.87 -15.75 -2.04
CA VAL A 97 10.45 -14.67 -1.21
C VAL A 97 11.03 -13.58 -2.11
N GLN A 98 11.70 -13.94 -3.20
CA GLN A 98 12.21 -12.98 -4.16
C GLN A 98 11.08 -12.14 -4.79
N VAL A 99 9.97 -12.77 -5.18
CA VAL A 99 8.78 -12.06 -5.68
C VAL A 99 8.22 -11.12 -4.62
N LEU A 100 8.14 -11.54 -3.35
CA LEU A 100 7.71 -10.68 -2.24
C LEU A 100 8.60 -9.43 -2.14
N ILE A 101 9.93 -9.60 -2.14
CA ILE A 101 10.89 -8.50 -2.05
C ILE A 101 10.72 -7.51 -3.22
N GLU A 102 10.51 -8.02 -4.44
CA GLU A 102 10.27 -7.21 -5.62
C GLU A 102 8.95 -6.42 -5.52
N GLU A 103 7.88 -7.04 -5.04
CA GLU A 103 6.60 -6.37 -4.80
C GLU A 103 6.73 -5.27 -3.74
N GLU A 104 7.45 -5.52 -2.66
CA GLU A 104 7.70 -4.54 -1.60
C GLU A 104 8.54 -3.37 -2.10
N SER A 105 9.58 -3.64 -2.89
CA SER A 105 10.41 -2.63 -3.54
C SER A 105 9.58 -1.75 -4.49
N ARG A 106 8.71 -2.36 -5.29
CA ARG A 106 7.76 -1.64 -6.16
C ARG A 106 6.80 -0.77 -5.34
N CYS A 107 6.27 -1.29 -4.23
CA CYS A 107 5.39 -0.53 -3.34
C CYS A 107 6.10 0.69 -2.73
N LEU A 108 7.34 0.51 -2.23
CA LEU A 108 8.15 1.61 -1.70
C LEU A 108 8.37 2.70 -2.74
N LYS A 109 8.71 2.30 -3.97
CA LYS A 109 8.94 3.24 -5.07
C LYS A 109 7.68 4.07 -5.38
N ILE A 110 6.53 3.42 -5.51
CA ILE A 110 5.24 4.08 -5.77
C ILE A 110 4.90 5.06 -4.64
N LEU A 111 5.01 4.64 -3.37
CA LEU A 111 4.70 5.50 -2.21
C LEU A 111 5.61 6.73 -2.16
N LYS A 112 6.91 6.53 -2.43
CA LYS A 112 7.89 7.61 -2.47
C LYS A 112 7.59 8.63 -3.57
N GLU A 113 7.25 8.17 -4.77
CA GLU A 113 6.90 9.05 -5.89
C GLU A 113 5.57 9.80 -5.68
N LEU A 114 4.64 9.20 -4.95
CA LEU A 114 3.41 9.86 -4.50
C LEU A 114 3.63 10.83 -3.33
N GLY A 115 4.86 10.95 -2.81
CA GLY A 115 5.16 11.79 -1.64
C GLY A 115 4.50 11.30 -0.35
N ILE A 116 4.04 10.05 -0.30
CA ILE A 116 3.45 9.45 0.89
C ILE A 116 4.60 8.93 1.75
N THR A 117 4.85 9.59 2.88
CA THR A 117 5.87 9.17 3.82
C THR A 117 5.54 7.80 4.40
N THR A 118 6.50 6.90 4.32
CA THR A 118 6.48 5.62 5.02
C THR A 118 7.58 5.63 6.07
N ASP A 119 7.28 5.06 7.24
CA ASP A 119 8.31 4.67 8.19
C ASP A 119 9.24 3.61 7.57
N SER A 120 10.24 3.14 8.31
CA SER A 120 11.20 2.12 7.84
C SER A 120 10.57 0.84 7.30
N ARG A 121 9.31 0.54 7.64
CA ARG A 121 8.54 -0.60 7.14
C ARG A 121 7.21 -0.13 6.52
N ILE A 122 6.89 -0.63 5.33
CA ILE A 122 5.59 -0.39 4.70
C ILE A 122 4.50 -1.09 5.51
N LYS A 123 3.40 -0.38 5.80
CA LYS A 123 2.20 -0.95 6.43
C LYS A 123 1.57 -2.01 5.51
N ASP A 124 1.13 -3.13 6.08
CA ASP A 124 0.56 -4.24 5.31
C ASP A 124 -0.67 -3.81 4.49
N ASP A 125 -1.53 -2.95 5.04
CA ASP A 125 -2.69 -2.40 4.32
C ASP A 125 -2.28 -1.60 3.06
N HIS A 126 -1.15 -0.88 3.13
CA HIS A 126 -0.62 -0.16 1.96
C HIS A 126 -0.10 -1.14 0.91
N LYS A 127 0.64 -2.18 1.32
CA LYS A 127 1.13 -3.22 0.40
C LYS A 127 -0.04 -3.90 -0.32
N GLN A 128 -1.06 -4.32 0.42
CA GLN A 128 -2.26 -4.96 -0.14
C GLN A 128 -2.96 -4.04 -1.15
N THR A 129 -3.16 -2.77 -0.80
CA THR A 129 -3.86 -1.83 -1.67
C THR A 129 -3.07 -1.53 -2.95
N ILE A 130 -1.75 -1.36 -2.86
CA ILE A 130 -0.90 -1.12 -4.04
C ILE A 130 -0.80 -2.38 -4.91
N ASN A 131 -0.65 -3.55 -4.30
CA ASN A 131 -0.65 -4.82 -5.04
C ASN A 131 -1.99 -5.06 -5.75
N LYS A 132 -3.13 -4.68 -5.16
CA LYS A 132 -4.42 -4.68 -5.86
C LYS A 132 -4.38 -3.84 -7.14
N TRP A 133 -3.85 -2.61 -7.08
CA TRP A 133 -3.76 -1.76 -8.28
C TRP A 133 -2.85 -2.35 -9.36
N CYS A 134 -1.69 -2.87 -8.96
CA CYS A 134 -0.70 -3.40 -9.90
C CYS A 134 -1.10 -4.77 -10.47
N ASN A 135 -1.59 -5.67 -9.63
CA ASN A 135 -1.79 -7.09 -9.97
C ASN A 135 -3.25 -7.40 -10.34
N GLU A 136 -4.25 -6.79 -9.68
CA GLU A 136 -5.66 -7.05 -10.01
C GLU A 136 -6.16 -6.08 -11.09
N TYR A 137 -5.89 -4.78 -10.94
CA TYR A 137 -6.33 -3.77 -11.92
C TYR A 137 -5.37 -3.65 -13.11
N GLN A 138 -4.19 -4.28 -13.04
CA GLN A 138 -3.15 -4.23 -14.08
C GLN A 138 -2.76 -2.80 -14.46
N PHE A 139 -2.82 -1.87 -13.49
CA PHE A 139 -2.44 -0.49 -13.73
C PHE A 139 -0.92 -0.32 -13.78
N SER A 140 -0.47 0.45 -14.77
CA SER A 140 0.92 0.86 -14.84
C SER A 140 1.27 1.82 -13.71
N GLN A 141 2.55 1.90 -13.38
CA GLN A 141 3.06 2.88 -12.42
C GLN A 141 2.64 4.32 -12.80
N GLU A 142 2.67 4.65 -14.10
CA GLU A 142 2.23 5.95 -14.61
C GLU A 142 0.75 6.23 -14.30
N MET A 143 -0.11 5.23 -14.48
CA MET A 143 -1.55 5.35 -14.18
C MET A 143 -1.78 5.68 -12.70
N ILE A 144 -1.05 5.02 -11.80
CA ILE A 144 -1.13 5.25 -10.36
C ILE A 144 -0.66 6.68 -10.02
N LEU A 145 0.44 7.14 -10.62
CA LEU A 145 0.92 8.51 -10.44
C LEU A 145 -0.07 9.56 -10.97
N LYS A 146 -0.77 9.29 -12.07
CA LYS A 146 -1.85 10.17 -12.57
C LYS A 146 -3.01 10.29 -11.59
N ALA A 147 -3.33 9.23 -10.85
CA ALA A 147 -4.29 9.35 -9.75
C ALA A 147 -3.74 10.24 -8.62
N GLY A 148 -2.45 10.14 -8.33
CA GLY A 148 -1.70 11.07 -7.45
C GLY A 148 -1.85 12.52 -7.85
N GLU A 149 -1.49 12.86 -9.09
CA GLU A 149 -1.61 14.22 -9.64
C GLU A 149 -3.05 14.75 -9.54
N LYS A 150 -4.05 13.90 -9.83
CA LYS A 150 -5.47 14.27 -9.73
C LYS A 150 -5.86 14.54 -8.28
N ALA A 151 -5.38 13.73 -7.33
CA ALA A 151 -5.68 13.88 -5.92
C ALA A 151 -5.05 15.14 -5.30
N TYR A 152 -3.82 15.48 -5.70
CA TYR A 152 -3.15 16.71 -5.25
C TYR A 152 -3.92 17.98 -5.60
N LYS A 153 -4.70 17.98 -6.68
CA LYS A 153 -5.59 19.09 -7.03
C LYS A 153 -6.79 19.24 -6.09
N SER A 154 -7.08 18.24 -5.28
CA SER A 154 -8.26 18.19 -4.42
C SER A 154 -7.96 18.23 -2.93
N ILE A 155 -6.80 17.72 -2.49
CA ILE A 155 -6.46 17.57 -1.07
C ILE A 155 -4.97 17.87 -0.84
N SER A 156 -4.65 18.56 0.27
CA SER A 156 -3.29 18.89 0.68
C SER A 156 -2.44 17.71 1.17
N ASN A 157 -3.06 16.71 1.81
CA ASN A 157 -2.40 15.52 2.34
C ASN A 157 -2.89 14.26 1.61
N LEU A 158 -2.05 13.76 0.70
CA LEU A 158 -2.32 12.55 -0.06
C LEU A 158 -2.20 11.30 0.82
N ASN A 159 -3.13 10.36 0.67
CA ASN A 159 -3.06 9.06 1.34
C ASN A 159 -3.56 7.93 0.43
N VAL A 160 -3.14 6.71 0.75
CA VAL A 160 -3.41 5.50 -0.03
C VAL A 160 -4.91 5.24 -0.17
N ASN A 161 -5.71 5.45 0.89
CA ASN A 161 -7.16 5.23 0.87
C ASN A 161 -7.89 6.15 -0.12
N TYR A 162 -7.43 7.40 -0.25
CA TYR A 162 -8.03 8.33 -1.20
C TYR A 162 -7.69 7.95 -2.65
N LEU A 163 -6.44 7.56 -2.90
CA LEU A 163 -6.02 7.04 -4.19
C LEU A 163 -6.80 5.79 -4.59
N ASP A 164 -7.08 4.91 -3.63
CA ASP A 164 -7.83 3.69 -3.88
C ASP A 164 -9.23 3.98 -4.44
N LYS A 165 -9.90 5.03 -3.94
CA LYS A 165 -11.21 5.45 -4.46
C LYS A 165 -11.13 5.94 -5.91
N ILE A 166 -10.09 6.69 -6.26
CA ILE A 166 -9.90 7.19 -7.63
C ILE A 166 -9.62 6.02 -8.58
N LEU A 167 -8.66 5.16 -8.21
CA LEU A 167 -8.21 4.05 -9.03
C LEU A 167 -9.28 2.98 -9.19
N THR A 168 -10.01 2.64 -8.12
CA THR A 168 -11.16 1.74 -8.20
C THR A 168 -12.25 2.32 -9.11
N GLY A 169 -12.55 3.62 -9.00
CA GLY A 169 -13.51 4.27 -9.89
C GLY A 169 -13.08 4.35 -11.36
N TRP A 170 -11.77 4.28 -11.66
CA TRP A 170 -11.26 4.14 -13.02
C TRP A 170 -11.41 2.71 -13.53
N TYR A 171 -11.05 1.73 -12.70
CA TYR A 171 -11.19 0.32 -13.01
C TYR A 171 -12.65 -0.07 -13.32
N GLU A 172 -13.59 0.35 -12.47
CA GLU A 172 -15.03 0.13 -12.67
C GLU A 172 -15.58 0.76 -13.96
N LYS A 173 -14.95 1.83 -14.44
CA LYS A 173 -15.32 2.52 -15.69
C LYS A 173 -14.57 1.97 -16.91
N GLY A 174 -13.75 0.94 -16.74
CA GLY A 174 -12.93 0.35 -17.82
C GLY A 174 -11.80 1.27 -18.30
N VAL A 175 -11.39 2.26 -17.50
CA VAL A 175 -10.27 3.15 -17.81
C VAL A 175 -8.99 2.42 -17.41
N THR A 176 -8.29 1.84 -18.39
CA THR A 176 -7.11 1.00 -18.15
C THR A 176 -5.80 1.66 -18.57
N THR A 177 -5.87 2.66 -19.44
CA THR A 177 -4.71 3.40 -19.94
C THR A 177 -4.80 4.90 -19.63
N VAL A 178 -3.64 5.57 -19.62
CA VAL A 178 -3.57 7.03 -19.46
C VAL A 178 -4.31 7.76 -20.59
N ASN A 179 -4.37 7.17 -21.78
CA ASN A 179 -5.14 7.73 -22.90
C ASN A 179 -6.64 7.66 -22.64
N ASP A 180 -7.14 6.60 -22.01
CA ASP A 180 -8.55 6.48 -21.64
C ASP A 180 -8.98 7.56 -20.63
N ILE A 181 -8.06 8.02 -19.76
CA ILE A 181 -8.32 9.14 -18.85
C ILE A 181 -8.64 10.42 -19.65
N LYS A 182 -7.85 10.72 -20.69
CA LYS A 182 -8.05 11.90 -21.54
C LYS A 182 -9.41 11.84 -22.24
N ILE A 183 -9.71 10.69 -22.85
CA ILE A 183 -10.97 10.44 -23.56
C ILE A 183 -12.16 10.54 -22.61
N SER A 184 -12.05 9.98 -21.39
CA SER A 184 -13.08 10.08 -20.36
C SER A 184 -13.33 11.54 -19.96
N ASN A 185 -12.28 12.33 -19.69
CA ASN A 185 -12.41 13.74 -19.39
C ASN A 185 -13.05 14.54 -20.54
N GLU A 186 -12.67 14.25 -21.78
CA GLU A 186 -13.30 14.86 -22.97
C GLU A 186 -14.77 14.49 -23.11
N ASN A 187 -15.15 13.24 -22.84
CA ASN A 187 -16.54 12.78 -22.88
C ASN A 187 -17.38 13.39 -21.75
N TYR A 188 -16.80 13.60 -20.57
CA TYR A 188 -17.44 14.36 -19.49
C TYR A 188 -17.64 15.84 -19.89
N LYS A 189 -16.63 16.50 -20.48
CA LYS A 189 -16.76 17.86 -21.02
C LYS A 189 -17.82 17.92 -22.13
N LYS A 190 -17.88 16.94 -23.04
CA LYS A 190 -18.87 16.84 -24.13
C LYS A 190 -20.28 16.56 -23.62
N LYS A 191 -20.47 15.72 -22.59
CA LYS A 191 -21.78 15.48 -21.96
C LYS A 191 -22.27 16.67 -21.14
N ALA A 192 -21.37 17.39 -20.46
CA ALA A 192 -21.69 18.63 -19.78
C ALA A 192 -22.13 19.74 -20.77
N SER A 193 -21.52 19.78 -21.96
CA SER A 193 -21.89 20.72 -23.02
C SER A 193 -23.09 20.26 -23.88
N SER A 194 -23.35 18.96 -24.01
CA SER A 194 -24.52 18.42 -24.76
C SER A 194 -25.82 18.38 -23.95
N ASN A 195 -25.76 18.57 -22.62
CA ASN A 195 -26.95 18.66 -21.77
C ASN A 195 -27.54 20.08 -21.68
N ASN A 196 -27.08 21.02 -22.52
CA ASN A 196 -27.81 22.25 -22.81
C ASN A 196 -29.05 21.96 -23.68
N LYS A 197 -30.02 21.21 -23.13
CA LYS A 197 -31.38 21.23 -23.68
C LYS A 197 -32.00 22.59 -23.33
N PRO A 198 -32.61 23.30 -24.30
CA PRO A 198 -33.34 24.53 -23.98
C PRO A 198 -34.50 24.16 -23.05
N ILE A 199 -34.47 24.67 -21.83
CA ILE A 199 -35.55 24.50 -20.84
C ILE A 199 -36.78 25.22 -21.39
N SER A 200 -37.78 24.46 -21.84
CA SER A 200 -39.09 25.01 -22.18
C SER A 200 -39.75 25.50 -20.89
N LYS A 201 -40.18 26.76 -20.88
CA LYS A 201 -40.88 27.41 -19.77
C LYS A 201 -42.22 26.71 -19.53
N SER A 202 -42.33 25.90 -18.48
CA SER A 202 -43.60 25.64 -17.81
C SER A 202 -43.46 25.80 -16.31
N GLN A 203 -44.09 26.87 -15.85
CA GLN A 203 -44.29 27.40 -14.52
C GLN A 203 -44.73 26.36 -13.47
N TYR A 204 -43.89 26.05 -12.47
CA TYR A 204 -44.31 25.74 -11.10
C TYR A 204 -43.20 26.09 -10.07
N LYS A 205 -43.40 27.29 -9.48
CA LYS A 205 -42.96 27.86 -8.21
C LYS A 205 -42.22 26.97 -7.19
N ILE A 206 -40.90 26.79 -7.36
CA ILE A 206 -39.90 26.64 -6.26
C ILE A 206 -38.61 27.32 -6.73
N GLU A 207 -38.51 28.65 -6.59
CA GLU A 207 -37.63 29.42 -7.49
C GLU A 207 -36.83 30.57 -6.83
N GLN A 208 -36.45 30.45 -5.55
CA GLN A 208 -35.58 31.44 -4.90
C GLN A 208 -34.32 30.86 -4.22
N PHE A 209 -34.26 29.57 -3.88
CA PHE A 209 -33.04 28.97 -3.29
C PHE A 209 -32.14 28.29 -4.34
N ASN A 210 -32.73 27.66 -5.37
CA ASN A 210 -31.96 26.94 -6.39
C ASN A 210 -31.40 27.82 -7.53
N ARG A 211 -31.74 29.13 -7.56
CA ARG A 211 -31.21 30.06 -8.56
C ARG A 211 -29.84 30.66 -8.23
N MET A 212 -29.36 30.56 -6.99
CA MET A 212 -27.99 31.00 -6.67
C MET A 212 -26.93 29.99 -7.12
N LEU A 213 -27.24 28.69 -7.16
CA LEU A 213 -26.27 27.61 -7.39
C LEU A 213 -26.17 27.13 -8.85
N SER A 214 -26.98 27.68 -9.76
CA SER A 214 -26.96 27.31 -11.19
C SER A 214 -26.18 28.32 -12.04
N HIS A 215 -25.03 28.79 -11.55
CA HIS A 215 -24.06 29.40 -12.44
C HIS A 215 -23.22 28.26 -13.01
N ASN A 216 -23.25 28.14 -14.34
CA ASN A 216 -22.31 27.31 -15.08
C ASN A 216 -20.95 27.99 -14.90
N TYR A 217 -20.28 27.69 -13.79
CA TYR A 217 -19.05 28.37 -13.41
C TYR A 217 -17.98 27.98 -14.43
N ASP A 218 -17.43 28.99 -15.09
CA ASP A 218 -16.21 28.83 -15.86
C ASP A 218 -15.07 28.61 -14.86
N TYR A 219 -14.75 27.34 -14.64
CA TYR A 219 -13.74 26.93 -13.68
C TYR A 219 -12.36 27.49 -14.03
N GLU A 220 -12.08 27.77 -15.31
CA GLU A 220 -10.81 28.38 -15.72
C GLU A 220 -10.75 29.85 -15.30
N GLU A 221 -11.88 30.56 -15.32
CA GLU A 221 -11.98 31.94 -14.84
C GLU A 221 -11.96 32.03 -13.31
N LEU A 222 -12.58 31.06 -12.61
CA LEU A 222 -12.50 30.97 -11.15
C LEU A 222 -11.06 30.72 -10.68
N ASP A 223 -10.35 29.79 -11.32
CA ASP A 223 -8.95 29.49 -11.00
C ASP A 223 -8.06 30.72 -11.24
N ARG A 224 -8.31 31.49 -12.31
CA ARG A 224 -7.62 32.75 -12.60
C ARG A 224 -7.88 33.79 -11.49
N LEU A 225 -9.14 34.00 -11.13
CA LEU A 225 -9.52 34.98 -10.09
C LEU A 225 -8.97 34.61 -8.72
N GLU A 226 -8.92 33.32 -8.39
CA GLU A 226 -8.35 32.84 -7.13
C GLU A 226 -6.83 33.03 -7.11
N TRP A 227 -6.13 32.78 -8.24
CA TRP A 227 -4.71 33.08 -8.38
C TRP A 227 -4.42 34.59 -8.23
N GLU A 228 -5.21 35.45 -8.87
CA GLU A 228 -5.09 36.91 -8.75
C GLU A 228 -5.35 37.39 -7.31
N TYR A 229 -6.32 36.82 -6.62
CA TYR A 229 -6.63 37.13 -5.21
C TYR A 229 -5.46 36.75 -4.28
N GLN A 230 -4.89 35.55 -4.42
CA GLN A 230 -3.74 35.13 -3.62
C GLN A 230 -2.49 35.95 -3.93
N ALA A 231 -2.29 36.33 -5.20
CA ALA A 231 -1.20 37.21 -5.61
C ALA A 231 -1.34 38.63 -5.01
N GLN A 232 -2.55 39.22 -5.02
CA GLN A 232 -2.82 40.51 -4.38
C GLN A 232 -2.62 40.44 -2.87
N LYS A 233 -3.11 39.39 -2.21
CA LYS A 233 -2.94 39.19 -0.78
C LYS A 233 -1.47 39.01 -0.39
N GLY A 234 -0.69 38.32 -1.21
CA GLY A 234 0.77 38.21 -1.06
C GLY A 234 1.48 39.57 -1.21
N LEU A 235 1.04 40.41 -2.15
CA LEU A 235 1.57 41.76 -2.36
C LEU A 235 1.19 42.74 -1.23
N GLU A 236 0.00 42.60 -0.64
CA GLU A 236 -0.41 43.38 0.54
C GLU A 236 0.40 43.00 1.79
N ILE A 237 0.75 41.72 1.96
CA ILE A 237 1.64 41.28 3.03
C ILE A 237 3.05 41.86 2.82
N TYR A 238 3.53 41.96 1.58
CA TYR A 238 4.85 42.53 1.28
C TYR A 238 4.91 44.07 1.46
N LYS A 239 3.79 44.78 1.26
CA LYS A 239 3.68 46.22 1.53
C LYS A 239 3.49 46.58 3.00
N ASN A 240 3.02 45.64 3.83
CA ASN A 240 2.86 45.87 5.28
C ASN A 240 4.07 45.42 6.13
N VAL A 241 5.11 44.87 5.48
CA VAL A 241 6.34 44.38 6.13
C VAL A 241 7.59 45.19 5.70
N ASN A 242 7.42 46.27 4.91
CA ASN A 242 8.45 47.27 4.64
C ASN A 242 7.97 48.68 4.96
#